data_AF-A0A915K2N0-F1
#
_entry.id   AF-A0A915K2N0-F1
#
_cell.length_a   1.000
_cell.length_b   1.000
_cell.length_c   1.000
_cell.angle_alpha   90.00
_cell.angle_beta   90.00
_cell.angle_gamma   90.00
#
_symmetry.space_group_name_H-M   'P 1'
#
loop_
_entity.id
_entity.type
_entity.pdbx_description
1 polymer ?
#
loop_
_entity_poly.entity_id
_entity_poly.type
_entity_poly.pdbx_seq_one_letter_code
_entity_poly.pdbx_strand_id
1 'polypeptide(L)'
;MENNDDQLENEENRTEYEKEESEDEESEKDDDDEDYTDEHEDNSEVNKALEDAIQNALRDADALETESIKSDVSDDTMLKLDEKLADVFKLHAKSGKVKNRIEQTTLSFRMRCFEMLLIFVHSIDDTTVLMDIVLPLLEIIQQASKFGHQHSSIVRRANFVMNAVCIKKLNLDKKCGRTGDELCSIIDGIFKLSNCTADICVQSTCFEALKFVLRIGAKLYEHDQAYFDALKKIVDEKLELFIIEKTCLTSANHFNYIFEKYPDTFLSNVINLVEKLSDNNLRIFRSTELSTFCQLILSKVNLSSIKEDKLKLKTVKKFMKIFIPFLFEILDKLHQILSDKPKSHLKSTFLLAILNVAKCLQRFYDAQIMKFDCESDNHQSIDFKFDKQQIDHYRDVIQNLAHYKMFRTKGRSTQNHSVLCTLLKKNLVLKPQRFFADLGKLFFTNLKTGDQEESDNDDQKKPMKKKKLES
;
A
#
# COMPACT_ATOMS: atom_id res chain seq x y z
N MET A 1 -20.80 60.47 -18.01
CA MET A 1 -21.11 59.17 -17.35
C MET A 1 -20.22 58.12 -18.02
N GLU A 2 -18.90 58.30 -18.10
CA GLU A 2 -17.89 58.43 -17.00
C GLU A 2 -17.78 57.19 -16.12
N ASN A 3 -16.76 56.39 -16.44
CA ASN A 3 -15.62 55.99 -15.59
C ASN A 3 -14.84 54.93 -16.41
N ASN A 4 -13.74 55.26 -17.13
CA ASN A 4 -12.36 55.58 -16.70
C ASN A 4 -11.81 54.58 -15.66
N ASP A 5 -10.57 54.08 -15.72
CA ASP A 5 -9.44 54.29 -16.62
C ASP A 5 -8.41 53.17 -16.38
N ASP A 6 -7.47 53.09 -17.31
CA ASP A 6 -6.17 52.44 -17.26
C ASP A 6 -5.42 52.50 -15.90
N GLN A 7 -4.51 51.54 -15.65
CA GLN A 7 -3.11 51.88 -15.43
C GLN A 7 -2.15 50.68 -15.46
N LEU A 8 -1.15 50.83 -16.33
CA LEU A 8 0.14 50.16 -16.41
C LEU A 8 1.10 50.67 -15.30
N GLU A 9 2.24 49.97 -15.19
CA GLU A 9 3.55 50.44 -14.67
C GLU A 9 3.78 50.58 -13.15
N ASN A 10 4.66 49.73 -12.60
CA ASN A 10 6.02 50.06 -12.09
C ASN A 10 6.54 48.88 -11.26
N GLU A 11 7.60 48.18 -11.65
CA GLU A 11 9.02 48.56 -11.54
C GLU A 11 9.53 48.75 -10.10
N GLU A 12 10.59 47.98 -9.83
CA GLU A 12 11.69 48.27 -8.92
C GLU A 12 11.43 48.34 -7.40
N ASN A 13 11.95 47.33 -6.68
CA ASN A 13 12.93 47.71 -5.65
C ASN A 13 14.03 46.65 -5.50
N ARG A 14 15.23 47.08 -5.90
CA ARG A 14 16.52 46.39 -5.78
C ARG A 14 17.22 47.02 -4.58
N THR A 15 18.09 46.22 -3.97
CA THR A 15 19.23 46.60 -3.12
C THR A 15 18.95 47.26 -1.77
N GLU A 16 19.36 46.58 -0.71
CA GLU A 16 20.16 47.23 0.33
C GLU A 16 21.34 46.33 0.66
N TYR A 17 22.50 46.75 0.14
CA TYR A 17 23.81 46.34 0.59
C TYR A 17 24.19 47.30 1.72
N GLU A 18 24.41 46.80 2.92
CA GLU A 18 25.26 47.51 3.89
C GLU A 18 26.41 46.58 4.27
N LYS A 19 27.55 46.87 3.63
CA LYS A 19 28.88 46.64 4.17
C LYS A 19 29.19 47.82 5.08
N GLU A 20 29.51 47.56 6.34
CA GLU A 20 30.52 48.33 7.06
C GLU A 20 31.52 47.37 7.71
N GLU A 21 32.78 47.55 7.30
CA GLU A 21 34.00 46.96 7.85
C GLU A 21 34.47 47.80 9.04
N SER A 22 34.95 47.14 10.11
CA SER A 22 36.18 47.43 10.88
C SER A 22 36.27 46.36 11.98
N GLU A 23 37.26 45.47 11.96
CA GLU A 23 38.57 45.61 12.62
C GLU A 23 38.39 45.87 14.13
N ASP A 24 38.94 45.14 15.09
CA ASP A 24 39.93 44.06 15.17
C ASP A 24 39.83 43.53 16.63
N GLU A 25 40.41 42.36 16.89
CA GLU A 25 40.98 41.89 18.17
C GLU A 25 40.78 40.38 18.41
N GLU A 26 41.91 39.70 18.24
CA GLU A 26 42.24 38.35 18.61
C GLU A 26 41.72 37.94 19.99
N SER A 27 41.07 36.77 20.07
CA SER A 27 41.28 35.86 21.19
C SER A 27 41.00 34.43 20.76
N GLU A 28 42.08 33.68 20.55
CA GLU A 28 42.09 32.23 20.63
C GLU A 28 41.43 31.78 21.95
N LYS A 29 40.43 30.90 21.85
CA LYS A 29 40.16 29.75 22.74
C LYS A 29 38.92 29.02 22.19
N ASP A 30 39.20 28.09 21.29
CA ASP A 30 38.27 27.07 20.83
C ASP A 30 38.16 26.01 21.93
N ASP A 31 37.11 26.13 22.74
CA ASP A 31 36.67 25.14 23.73
C ASP A 31 35.14 25.09 23.69
N ASP A 32 34.58 24.73 22.53
CA ASP A 32 33.19 24.33 22.41
C ASP A 32 33.07 22.82 22.61
N ASP A 33 32.89 22.45 23.88
CA ASP A 33 32.24 21.23 24.33
C ASP A 33 30.79 21.20 23.80
N GLU A 34 30.61 20.82 22.54
CA GLU A 34 29.32 20.27 22.09
C GLU A 34 29.24 18.79 22.50
N ASP A 35 28.75 18.59 23.72
CA ASP A 35 28.30 17.31 24.28
C ASP A 35 27.12 16.76 23.46
N TYR A 36 27.43 16.13 22.33
CA TYR A 36 26.56 15.12 21.75
C TYR A 36 26.84 13.80 22.45
N THR A 37 26.02 13.53 23.46
CA THR A 37 25.80 12.20 24.01
C THR A 37 25.26 11.30 22.91
N ASP A 38 26.16 10.67 22.15
CA ASP A 38 25.81 9.59 21.23
C ASP A 38 25.75 8.28 22.01
N GLU A 39 24.55 7.70 22.02
CA GLU A 39 24.22 6.45 22.69
C GLU A 39 25.03 5.31 22.07
N HIS A 40 25.89 4.73 22.91
CA HIS A 40 26.75 3.58 22.66
C HIS A 40 26.25 2.60 21.58
N GLU A 41 26.94 2.62 20.44
CA GLU A 41 27.07 1.46 19.56
C GLU A 41 27.68 0.29 20.35
N ASP A 42 27.15 -0.92 20.11
CA ASP A 42 27.41 -2.17 20.83
C ASP A 42 28.91 -2.51 20.92
N ASN A 43 29.55 -2.02 21.98
CA ASN A 43 31.00 -1.98 22.20
C ASN A 43 31.56 -3.29 22.78
N SER A 44 31.00 -4.45 22.42
CA SER A 44 31.35 -5.72 23.07
C SER A 44 32.79 -6.19 22.80
N GLU A 45 33.39 -5.79 21.67
CA GLU A 45 34.80 -6.07 21.35
C GLU A 45 35.75 -5.00 21.93
N VAL A 46 35.30 -3.74 21.99
CA VAL A 46 36.10 -2.62 22.53
C VAL A 46 36.22 -2.72 24.05
N ASN A 47 35.19 -3.21 24.74
CA ASN A 47 35.25 -3.46 26.18
C ASN A 47 36.28 -4.51 26.55
N LYS A 48 36.46 -5.58 25.75
CA LYS A 48 37.45 -6.62 26.03
C LYS A 48 38.88 -6.13 25.91
N ALA A 49 39.19 -5.33 24.87
CA ALA A 49 40.52 -4.77 24.69
C ALA A 49 40.88 -3.75 25.79
N LEU A 50 39.90 -2.98 26.27
CA LEU A 50 40.05 -2.06 27.39
C LEU A 50 40.21 -2.83 28.72
N GLU A 51 39.42 -3.89 28.94
CA GLU A 51 39.54 -4.80 30.09
C GLU A 51 40.91 -5.47 30.13
N ASP A 52 41.41 -5.98 28.99
CA ASP A 52 42.74 -6.59 28.87
C ASP A 52 43.86 -5.57 29.12
N ALA A 53 43.72 -4.34 28.62
CA ALA A 53 44.69 -3.27 28.84
C ALA A 53 44.72 -2.81 30.31
N ILE A 54 43.57 -2.71 30.96
CA ILE A 54 43.45 -2.42 32.40
C ILE A 54 44.03 -3.58 33.22
N GLN A 55 43.72 -4.83 32.87
CA GLN A 55 44.25 -6.01 33.56
C GLN A 55 45.78 -6.12 33.42
N ASN A 56 46.34 -5.78 32.26
CA ASN A 56 47.77 -5.73 32.06
C ASN A 56 48.43 -4.57 32.84
N ALA A 57 47.80 -3.38 32.88
CA ALA A 57 48.29 -2.27 33.71
C ALA A 57 48.30 -2.60 35.21
N LEU A 58 47.31 -3.36 35.69
CA LEU A 58 47.23 -3.86 37.06
C LEU A 58 48.27 -4.95 37.37
N ARG A 59 48.61 -5.80 36.39
CA ARG A 59 49.67 -6.82 36.52
C ARG A 59 51.06 -6.21 36.49
N ASP A 60 51.32 -5.25 35.60
CA ASP A 60 52.60 -4.56 35.46
C ASP A 60 52.93 -3.60 36.62
N ALA A 61 51.98 -3.37 37.53
CA ALA A 61 52.17 -2.60 38.76
C ALA A 61 52.37 -3.51 40.00
N ASP A 62 52.58 -4.82 39.81
CA ASP A 62 52.73 -5.85 40.85
C ASP A 62 51.56 -5.91 41.86
N ALA A 63 50.40 -5.35 41.52
CA ALA A 63 49.25 -5.24 42.43
C ALA A 63 48.48 -6.56 42.64
N LEU A 64 48.77 -7.59 41.83
CA LEU A 64 48.02 -8.86 41.79
C LEU A 64 48.84 -10.10 42.19
N GLU A 65 50.14 -9.98 42.47
CA GLU A 65 50.99 -11.17 42.75
C GLU A 65 51.05 -11.56 44.24
N THR A 66 50.35 -10.87 45.14
CA THR A 66 50.30 -11.24 46.57
C THR A 66 48.88 -11.56 47.03
N GLU A 67 48.57 -12.86 47.08
CA GLU A 67 47.43 -13.51 47.75
C GLU A 67 47.47 -13.35 49.30
N SER A 68 47.90 -12.18 49.79
CA SER A 68 47.79 -11.81 51.19
C SER A 68 47.63 -10.31 51.29
N ILE A 69 46.41 -9.89 51.60
CA ILE A 69 46.06 -8.50 51.94
C ILE A 69 46.89 -8.11 53.17
N LYS A 70 48.08 -7.56 52.95
CA LYS A 70 48.79 -6.71 53.90
C LYS A 70 48.96 -5.35 53.24
N SER A 71 48.38 -4.38 53.92
CA SER A 71 48.27 -2.96 53.60
C SER A 71 49.63 -2.25 53.60
N ASP A 72 50.54 -2.65 52.71
CA ASP A 72 51.82 -1.97 52.47
C ASP A 72 52.08 -1.90 50.95
N VAL A 73 51.06 -1.49 50.19
CA VAL A 73 51.30 -0.93 48.86
C VAL A 73 51.92 0.44 49.13
N SER A 74 53.20 0.61 48.79
CA SER A 74 53.90 1.89 48.93
C SER A 74 53.17 2.97 48.12
N ASP A 75 53.10 4.21 48.65
CA ASP A 75 52.52 5.35 47.94
C ASP A 75 53.11 5.49 46.51
N ASP A 76 54.39 5.15 46.34
CA ASP A 76 55.07 5.14 45.03
C ASP A 76 54.51 4.09 44.06
N THR A 77 54.07 2.93 44.55
CA THR A 77 53.41 1.90 43.73
C THR A 77 51.97 2.28 43.38
N MET A 78 51.25 2.94 44.28
CA MET A 78 49.90 3.44 44.00
C MET A 78 49.91 4.56 42.95
N LEU A 79 50.89 5.47 43.02
CA LEU A 79 51.07 6.54 42.03
C LEU A 79 51.43 5.98 40.64
N LYS A 80 52.30 4.97 40.56
CA LYS A 80 52.65 4.32 39.28
C LYS A 80 51.46 3.60 38.64
N LEU A 81 50.57 3.03 39.46
CA LEU A 81 49.36 2.37 38.98
C LEU A 81 48.37 3.39 38.41
N ASP A 82 48.18 4.52 39.10
CA ASP A 82 47.34 5.64 38.61
C ASP A 82 47.90 6.25 37.32
N GLU A 83 49.21 6.44 37.22
CA GLU A 83 49.87 6.96 36.01
C GLU A 83 49.68 6.02 34.80
N LYS A 84 49.84 4.71 35.00
CA LYS A 84 49.60 3.70 33.95
C LYS A 84 48.14 3.62 33.53
N LEU A 85 47.20 3.66 34.48
CA LEU A 85 45.77 3.71 34.17
C LEU A 85 45.41 4.99 33.41
N ALA A 86 45.94 6.14 33.84
CA ALA A 86 45.75 7.42 33.16
C ALA A 86 46.28 7.37 31.72
N ASP A 87 47.41 6.71 31.47
CA ASP A 87 47.95 6.55 30.11
C ASP A 87 47.10 5.61 29.24
N VAL A 88 46.55 4.53 29.78
CA VAL A 88 45.58 3.67 29.09
C VAL A 88 44.32 4.46 28.73
N PHE A 89 43.77 5.25 29.67
CA PHE A 89 42.61 6.10 29.42
C PHE A 89 42.90 7.21 28.40
N LYS A 90 44.09 7.84 28.43
CA LYS A 90 44.50 8.85 27.44
C LYS A 90 44.66 8.25 26.05
N LEU A 91 45.24 7.06 25.92
CA LEU A 91 45.36 6.35 24.64
C LEU A 91 43.99 5.95 24.10
N HIS A 92 43.10 5.47 24.97
CA HIS A 92 41.73 5.14 24.61
C HIS A 92 40.94 6.38 24.16
N ALA A 93 41.04 7.49 24.91
CA ALA A 93 40.42 8.76 24.55
C ALA A 93 40.96 9.33 23.22
N LYS A 94 42.27 9.21 22.96
CA LYS A 94 42.86 9.62 21.66
C LYS A 94 42.39 8.74 20.51
N SER A 95 42.31 7.42 20.71
CA SER A 95 41.79 6.47 19.71
C SER A 95 40.32 6.75 19.38
N GLY A 96 39.50 6.99 20.41
CA GLY A 96 38.10 7.40 20.25
C GLY A 96 37.97 8.73 19.47
N LYS A 97 38.78 9.74 19.80
CA LYS A 97 38.80 11.02 19.06
C LYS A 97 39.17 10.85 17.58
N VAL A 98 40.12 9.97 17.25
CA VAL A 98 40.49 9.67 15.86
C VAL A 98 39.37 8.93 15.14
N LYS A 99 38.75 7.93 15.78
CA LYS A 99 37.60 7.19 15.24
C LYS A 99 36.43 8.14 14.94
N ASN A 100 36.08 9.00 15.90
CA ASN A 100 35.02 10.00 15.74
C ASN A 100 35.32 10.99 14.59
N ARG A 101 36.56 11.46 14.46
CA ARG A 101 36.96 12.35 13.34
C ARG A 101 36.84 11.66 11.98
N ILE A 102 37.22 10.37 11.88
CA ILE A 102 37.09 9.60 10.63
C ILE A 102 35.61 9.40 10.28
N GLU A 103 34.77 9.10 11.26
CA GLU A 103 33.32 8.94 11.08
C GLU A 103 32.66 10.25 10.64
N GLN A 104 32.98 11.36 11.28
CA GLN A 104 32.50 12.70 10.89
C GLN A 104 32.94 13.09 9.47
N THR A 105 34.20 12.81 9.12
CA THR A 105 34.72 13.06 7.76
C THR A 105 33.99 12.19 6.73
N THR A 106 33.78 10.91 7.05
CA THR A 106 33.05 9.96 6.19
C THR A 106 31.60 10.38 6.01
N LEU A 107 30.94 10.83 7.07
CA LEU A 107 29.58 11.34 7.03
C LEU A 107 29.49 12.58 6.14
N SER A 108 30.40 13.54 6.31
CA SER A 108 30.47 14.77 5.51
C SER A 108 30.67 14.47 4.02
N PHE A 109 31.55 13.52 3.70
CA PHE A 109 31.73 13.05 2.33
C PHE A 109 30.45 12.43 1.76
N ARG A 110 29.77 11.55 2.52
CA ARG A 110 28.48 10.96 2.11
C ARG A 110 27.43 12.04 1.85
N MET A 111 27.34 13.08 2.68
CA MET A 111 26.41 14.19 2.46
C MET A 111 26.71 14.93 1.16
N ARG A 112 27.98 15.16 0.86
CA ARG A 112 28.39 15.80 -0.39
C ARG A 112 28.08 14.94 -1.62
N CYS A 113 28.22 13.61 -1.51
CA CYS A 113 27.79 12.69 -2.56
C CYS A 113 26.28 12.79 -2.84
N PHE A 114 25.44 12.88 -1.80
CA PHE A 114 24.00 13.08 -2.01
C PHE A 114 23.67 14.44 -2.65
N GLU A 115 24.41 15.49 -2.33
CA GLU A 115 24.27 16.79 -2.99
C GLU A 115 24.61 16.71 -4.47
N MET A 116 25.69 16.03 -4.82
CA MET A 116 26.05 15.78 -6.22
C MET A 116 24.99 14.95 -6.93
N LEU A 117 24.46 13.90 -6.30
CA LEU A 117 23.35 13.12 -6.84
C LEU A 117 22.09 13.96 -7.03
N LEU A 118 21.79 14.87 -6.10
CA LEU A 118 20.66 15.77 -6.21
C LEU A 118 20.83 16.74 -7.40
N ILE A 119 22.02 17.32 -7.56
CA ILE A 119 22.33 18.18 -8.72
C ILE A 119 22.19 17.36 -10.01
N PHE A 120 22.73 16.14 -10.03
CA PHE A 120 22.60 15.21 -11.15
C PHE A 120 21.14 14.96 -11.52
N VAL A 121 20.29 14.60 -10.55
CA VAL A 121 18.85 14.37 -10.74
C VAL A 121 18.15 15.60 -11.31
N HIS A 122 18.51 16.80 -10.87
CA HIS A 122 17.91 18.02 -11.41
C HIS A 122 18.42 18.36 -12.81
N SER A 123 19.70 18.12 -13.09
CA SER A 123 20.35 18.45 -14.36
C SER A 123 20.00 17.49 -15.49
N ILE A 124 19.68 16.23 -15.19
CA ILE A 124 19.44 15.24 -16.23
C ILE A 124 18.06 15.40 -16.86
N ASP A 125 18.05 15.43 -18.19
CA ASP A 125 16.84 15.50 -18.99
C ASP A 125 16.25 14.11 -19.25
N ASP A 126 17.09 13.11 -19.55
CA ASP A 126 16.62 11.75 -19.76
C ASP A 126 16.37 11.05 -18.41
N THR A 127 15.09 10.93 -18.08
CA THR A 127 14.64 10.28 -16.85
C THR A 127 14.86 8.77 -16.83
N THR A 128 15.18 8.15 -17.96
CA THR A 128 15.53 6.73 -17.97
C THR A 128 16.75 6.51 -17.10
N VAL A 129 17.84 7.27 -17.28
CA VAL A 129 19.11 7.13 -16.54
C VAL A 129 18.91 7.07 -15.02
N LEU A 130 17.92 7.77 -14.47
CA LEU A 130 17.58 7.76 -13.05
C LEU A 130 17.14 6.39 -12.50
N MET A 131 16.84 5.41 -13.34
CA MET A 131 16.51 4.05 -12.86
C MET A 131 17.72 3.33 -12.25
N ASP A 132 18.95 3.64 -12.66
CA ASP A 132 20.16 2.99 -12.14
C ASP A 132 20.42 3.34 -10.66
N ILE A 133 19.92 4.48 -10.21
CA ILE A 133 20.10 4.95 -8.84
C ILE A 133 18.99 4.48 -7.89
N VAL A 134 17.88 3.92 -8.42
CA VAL A 134 16.71 3.53 -7.61
C VAL A 134 17.07 2.44 -6.60
N LEU A 135 17.61 1.30 -7.05
CA LEU A 135 17.95 0.20 -6.15
C LEU A 135 19.07 0.57 -5.16
N PRO A 136 20.20 1.17 -5.58
CA PRO A 136 21.25 1.57 -4.66
C PRO A 136 20.77 2.54 -3.58
N LEU A 137 19.92 3.51 -3.92
CA LEU A 137 19.36 4.44 -2.92
C LEU A 137 18.43 3.73 -1.94
N LEU A 138 17.59 2.81 -2.41
CA LEU A 138 16.73 2.01 -1.53
C LEU A 138 17.52 1.11 -0.59
N GLU A 139 18.61 0.51 -1.06
CA GLU A 139 19.52 -0.30 -0.23
C GLU A 139 20.17 0.55 0.87
N ILE A 140 20.65 1.75 0.54
CA ILE A 140 21.21 2.68 1.53
C ILE A 140 20.16 3.05 2.59
N ILE A 141 18.94 3.39 2.15
CA ILE A 141 17.84 3.75 3.05
C ILE A 141 17.48 2.59 3.96
N GLN A 142 17.39 1.37 3.42
CA GLN A 142 17.08 0.17 4.19
C GLN A 142 18.18 -0.17 5.19
N GLN A 143 19.45 -0.14 4.77
CA GLN A 143 20.58 -0.45 5.64
C GLN A 143 20.68 0.55 6.78
N ALA A 144 20.63 1.85 6.48
CA ALA A 144 20.72 2.90 7.49
C ALA A 144 19.50 2.93 8.44
N SER A 145 18.34 2.45 8.00
CA SER A 145 17.14 2.26 8.85
C SER A 145 17.33 1.15 9.91
N LYS A 146 18.10 0.09 9.62
CA LYS A 146 18.29 -1.05 10.54
C LYS A 146 19.10 -0.72 11.79
N PHE A 147 20.01 0.25 11.72
CA PHE A 147 20.90 0.62 12.83
C PHE A 147 20.24 1.57 13.85
N GLY A 148 18.91 1.52 14.04
CA GLY A 148 18.21 2.38 15.00
C GLY A 148 18.09 3.85 14.59
N HIS A 149 18.85 4.30 13.59
CA HIS A 149 18.82 5.68 13.11
C HIS A 149 17.81 5.91 11.97
N GLN A 150 16.52 5.67 12.23
CA GLN A 150 15.44 6.05 11.30
C GLN A 150 15.47 7.55 10.94
N HIS A 151 16.10 8.35 11.81
CA HIS A 151 16.33 9.78 11.65
C HIS A 151 17.79 10.14 11.37
N SER A 152 18.65 9.19 10.99
CA SER A 152 20.00 9.55 10.54
C SER A 152 19.90 10.56 9.40
N SER A 153 20.78 11.54 9.45
CA SER A 153 20.99 12.51 8.37
C SER A 153 21.12 11.79 7.02
N ILE A 154 21.70 10.58 7.00
CA ILE A 154 21.84 9.71 5.82
C ILE A 154 20.47 9.28 5.29
N VAL A 155 19.60 8.67 6.11
CA VAL A 155 18.26 8.24 5.70
C VAL A 155 17.45 9.43 5.19
N ARG A 156 17.50 10.56 5.89
CA ARG A 156 16.77 11.77 5.48
C ARG A 156 17.27 12.30 4.14
N ARG A 157 18.58 12.37 3.94
CA ARG A 157 19.18 12.89 2.71
C ARG A 157 18.98 11.93 1.53
N ALA A 158 19.12 10.62 1.74
CA ALA A 158 18.84 9.61 0.72
C ALA A 158 17.37 9.62 0.30
N ASN A 159 16.42 9.70 1.26
CA ASN A 159 15.00 9.85 0.95
C ASN A 159 14.71 11.15 0.20
N PHE A 160 15.41 12.25 0.51
CA PHE A 160 15.24 13.51 -0.23
C PHE A 160 15.65 13.36 -1.70
N VAL A 161 16.80 12.73 -1.98
CA VAL A 161 17.22 12.41 -3.36
C VAL A 161 16.22 11.47 -4.03
N MET A 162 15.79 10.42 -3.33
CA MET A 162 14.84 9.45 -3.86
C MET A 162 13.48 10.09 -4.21
N ASN A 163 12.99 10.99 -3.36
CA ASN A 163 11.78 11.75 -3.64
C ASN A 163 11.94 12.64 -4.88
N ALA A 164 13.09 13.32 -5.02
CA ALA A 164 13.39 14.11 -6.21
C ALA A 164 13.38 13.26 -7.49
N VAL A 165 13.89 12.03 -7.44
CA VAL A 165 13.80 11.05 -8.53
C VAL A 165 12.34 10.71 -8.84
N CYS A 166 11.57 10.29 -7.84
CA CYS A 166 10.20 9.81 -8.02
C CYS A 166 9.24 10.87 -8.57
N ILE A 167 9.43 12.14 -8.19
CA ILE A 167 8.58 13.26 -8.64
C ILE A 167 9.05 13.89 -9.95
N LYS A 168 10.26 13.57 -10.45
CA LYS A 168 10.81 14.12 -11.69
C LYS A 168 9.81 13.93 -12.83
N LYS A 169 9.59 15.00 -13.61
CA LYS A 169 8.77 14.95 -14.82
C LYS A 169 9.42 14.02 -15.83
N LEU A 170 8.68 13.03 -16.31
CA LEU A 170 9.20 12.06 -17.27
C LEU A 170 9.46 12.73 -18.61
N ASN A 171 10.74 12.79 -18.96
CA ASN A 171 11.25 13.06 -20.29
C ASN A 171 12.08 11.84 -20.69
N LEU A 172 11.67 11.15 -21.74
CA LEU A 172 12.17 9.82 -22.10
C LEU A 172 12.70 9.90 -23.52
N ASP A 173 13.95 9.51 -23.73
CA ASP A 173 14.46 9.30 -25.08
C ASP A 173 13.84 8.00 -25.64
N LYS A 174 13.20 8.10 -26.81
CA LYS A 174 12.63 6.93 -27.51
C LYS A 174 13.71 5.95 -27.98
N LYS A 175 14.99 6.36 -27.97
CA LYS A 175 16.16 5.52 -28.25
C LYS A 175 16.86 5.02 -26.98
N CYS A 176 16.25 5.18 -25.81
CA CYS A 176 16.68 4.56 -24.56
C CYS A 176 16.98 3.08 -24.82
N GLY A 177 18.26 2.71 -24.81
CA GLY A 177 18.73 1.34 -25.11
C GLY A 177 18.38 0.33 -24.02
N ARG A 178 17.50 0.69 -23.08
CA ARG A 178 17.06 -0.21 -22.03
C ARG A 178 16.01 -1.17 -22.54
N THR A 179 15.98 -2.33 -21.91
CA THR A 179 15.06 -3.41 -22.22
C THR A 179 13.93 -3.49 -21.19
N GLY A 180 12.79 -4.07 -21.57
CA GLY A 180 11.69 -4.33 -20.64
C GLY A 180 12.13 -5.22 -19.47
N ASP A 181 13.05 -6.15 -19.73
CA ASP A 181 13.61 -7.06 -18.74
C ASP A 181 14.41 -6.34 -17.65
N GLU A 182 15.15 -5.28 -17.99
CA GLU A 182 15.85 -4.44 -17.01
C GLU A 182 14.88 -3.75 -16.06
N LEU A 183 13.79 -3.18 -16.58
CA LEU A 183 12.76 -2.56 -15.73
C LEU A 183 12.11 -3.60 -14.81
N CYS A 184 11.77 -4.77 -15.36
CA CYS A 184 11.24 -5.89 -14.59
C CYS A 184 12.22 -6.36 -13.50
N SER A 185 13.52 -6.38 -13.77
CA SER A 185 14.55 -6.70 -12.77
C SER A 185 14.59 -5.66 -11.64
N ILE A 186 14.44 -4.38 -11.96
CA ILE A 186 14.35 -3.33 -10.95
C ILE A 186 13.09 -3.49 -10.10
N ILE A 187 11.93 -3.78 -10.72
CA ILE A 187 10.67 -4.02 -10.01
C ILE A 187 10.80 -5.21 -9.05
N ASP A 188 11.39 -6.32 -9.48
CA ASP A 188 11.66 -7.47 -8.62
C ASP A 188 12.63 -7.11 -7.47
N GLY A 189 13.66 -6.30 -7.74
CA GLY A 189 14.56 -5.75 -6.72
C GLY A 189 13.82 -4.93 -5.66
N ILE A 190 12.88 -4.07 -6.07
CA ILE A 190 12.05 -3.27 -5.15
C ILE A 190 11.18 -4.19 -4.28
N PHE A 191 10.56 -5.22 -4.85
CA PHE A 191 9.79 -6.21 -4.08
C PHE A 191 10.66 -6.96 -3.07
N LYS A 192 11.88 -7.36 -3.46
CA LYS A 192 12.83 -8.02 -2.54
C LYS A 192 13.19 -7.11 -1.37
N LEU A 193 13.54 -5.84 -1.64
CA LEU A 193 13.87 -4.88 -0.59
C LEU A 193 12.66 -4.57 0.32
N SER A 194 11.48 -4.41 -0.27
CA SER A 194 10.23 -4.27 0.49
C SER A 194 9.97 -5.50 1.37
N ASN A 195 10.20 -6.72 0.91
CA ASN A 195 9.94 -7.89 1.74
C ASN A 195 10.95 -8.09 2.90
N CYS A 196 12.05 -7.34 2.93
CA CYS A 196 13.11 -7.46 3.93
C CYS A 196 13.03 -6.44 5.08
N THR A 197 11.96 -5.63 5.16
CA THR A 197 11.84 -4.57 6.19
C THR A 197 10.41 -4.39 6.68
N ALA A 198 10.23 -4.22 7.99
CA ALA A 198 8.95 -3.86 8.60
C ALA A 198 8.79 -2.34 8.78
N ASP A 199 9.83 -1.56 8.48
CA ASP A 199 9.83 -0.11 8.61
C ASP A 199 8.85 0.53 7.60
N ILE A 200 7.83 1.21 8.12
CA ILE A 200 6.76 1.84 7.34
C ILE A 200 7.32 2.93 6.41
N CYS A 201 8.34 3.67 6.85
CA CYS A 201 8.98 4.71 6.04
C CYS A 201 9.70 4.08 4.84
N VAL A 202 10.47 2.99 5.07
CA VAL A 202 11.16 2.28 3.98
C VAL A 202 10.15 1.63 3.03
N GLN A 203 9.06 1.05 3.55
CA GLN A 203 7.94 0.54 2.73
C GLN A 203 7.34 1.63 1.85
N SER A 204 7.12 2.83 2.40
CA SER A 204 6.59 3.96 1.65
C SER A 204 7.56 4.38 0.53
N THR A 205 8.86 4.42 0.80
CA THR A 205 9.86 4.77 -0.22
C THR A 205 9.94 3.71 -1.32
N CYS A 206 9.89 2.42 -0.97
CA CYS A 206 9.80 1.33 -1.96
C CYS A 206 8.56 1.48 -2.84
N PHE A 207 7.43 1.88 -2.24
CA PHE A 207 6.19 2.11 -2.97
C PHE A 207 6.31 3.29 -3.96
N GLU A 208 6.88 4.42 -3.55
CA GLU A 208 7.14 5.55 -4.45
C GLU A 208 8.09 5.16 -5.59
N ALA A 209 9.14 4.39 -5.29
CA ALA A 209 10.07 3.85 -6.28
C ALA A 209 9.36 2.97 -7.31
N LEU A 210 8.51 2.06 -6.85
CA LEU A 210 7.73 1.17 -7.72
C LEU A 210 6.85 2.00 -8.66
N LYS A 211 6.15 3.01 -8.15
CA LYS A 211 5.33 3.91 -8.98
C LYS A 211 6.15 4.63 -10.04
N PHE A 212 7.35 5.10 -9.70
CA PHE A 212 8.24 5.76 -10.64
C PHE A 212 8.65 4.82 -11.78
N VAL A 213 9.15 3.63 -11.47
CA VAL A 213 9.58 2.64 -12.47
C VAL A 213 8.41 2.19 -13.35
N LEU A 214 7.25 1.93 -12.76
CA LEU A 214 6.05 1.57 -13.52
C LEU A 214 5.56 2.72 -14.42
N ARG A 215 5.72 3.99 -14.02
CA ARG A 215 5.39 5.12 -14.89
C ARG A 215 6.32 5.20 -16.11
N ILE A 216 7.61 4.87 -15.95
CA ILE A 216 8.55 4.78 -17.08
C ILE A 216 8.15 3.62 -17.99
N GLY A 217 7.89 2.44 -17.41
CA GLY A 217 7.47 1.26 -18.16
C GLY A 217 6.19 1.51 -18.97
N ALA A 218 5.19 2.16 -18.38
CA ALA A 218 3.95 2.52 -19.06
C ALA A 218 4.16 3.38 -20.32
N LYS A 219 5.19 4.23 -20.35
CA LYS A 219 5.47 5.13 -21.48
C LYS A 219 6.37 4.50 -22.53
N LEU A 220 7.36 3.70 -22.12
CA LEU A 220 8.30 3.07 -23.05
C LEU A 220 7.72 1.83 -23.71
N TYR A 221 6.90 1.07 -22.98
CA TYR A 221 6.46 -0.27 -23.35
C TYR A 221 4.94 -0.38 -23.43
N GLU A 222 4.24 0.72 -23.74
CA GLU A 222 2.77 0.77 -23.79
C GLU A 222 2.13 -0.33 -24.65
N HIS A 223 2.83 -0.76 -25.70
CA HIS A 223 2.37 -1.79 -26.65
C HIS A 223 3.26 -3.05 -26.67
N ASP A 224 4.20 -3.17 -25.73
CA ASP A 224 5.08 -4.33 -25.66
C ASP A 224 4.48 -5.42 -24.76
N GLN A 225 3.92 -6.45 -25.40
CA GLN A 225 3.31 -7.57 -24.69
C GLN A 225 4.33 -8.36 -23.87
N ALA A 226 5.58 -8.48 -24.33
CA ALA A 226 6.61 -9.24 -23.62
C ALA A 226 6.94 -8.60 -22.27
N TYR A 227 7.02 -7.27 -22.22
CA TYR A 227 7.16 -6.52 -20.97
C TYR A 227 6.00 -6.78 -20.01
N PHE A 228 4.75 -6.72 -20.48
CA PHE A 228 3.59 -6.97 -19.62
C PHE A 228 3.50 -8.41 -19.13
N ASP A 229 3.90 -9.38 -19.95
CA ASP A 229 3.95 -10.79 -19.56
C ASP A 229 5.04 -11.04 -18.49
N ALA A 230 6.22 -10.42 -18.64
CA ALA A 230 7.28 -10.46 -17.64
C ALA A 230 6.87 -9.78 -16.32
N LEU A 231 6.25 -8.59 -16.40
CA LEU A 231 5.70 -7.90 -15.24
C LEU A 231 4.65 -8.75 -14.53
N LYS A 232 3.73 -9.34 -15.28
CA LYS A 232 2.69 -10.21 -14.73
C LYS A 232 3.30 -11.40 -14.00
N LYS A 233 4.30 -12.07 -14.58
CA LYS A 233 4.98 -13.20 -13.95
C LYS A 233 5.60 -12.82 -12.59
N ILE A 234 6.28 -11.67 -12.51
CA ILE A 234 6.86 -11.17 -11.26
C ILE A 234 5.77 -10.92 -10.23
N VAL A 235 4.72 -10.20 -10.62
CA VAL A 235 3.63 -9.83 -9.71
C VAL A 235 2.86 -11.06 -9.24
N ASP A 236 2.63 -12.05 -10.11
CA ASP A 236 1.98 -13.32 -9.76
C ASP A 236 2.79 -14.10 -8.72
N GLU A 237 4.12 -14.18 -8.91
CA GLU A 237 5.02 -14.81 -7.94
C GLU A 237 4.97 -14.10 -6.58
N LYS A 238 5.10 -12.76 -6.56
CA LYS A 238 5.09 -12.00 -5.31
C LYS A 238 3.71 -11.97 -4.64
N LEU A 239 2.63 -12.01 -5.43
CA LEU A 239 1.27 -12.08 -4.92
C LEU A 239 1.03 -13.42 -4.24
N GLU A 240 1.49 -14.53 -4.82
CA GLU A 240 1.34 -15.85 -4.19
C GLU A 240 2.13 -15.92 -2.88
N LEU A 241 3.35 -15.37 -2.84
CA LEU A 241 4.11 -15.21 -1.60
C LEU A 241 3.35 -14.35 -0.57
N PHE A 242 2.75 -13.24 -0.98
CA PHE A 242 1.93 -12.38 -0.11
C PHE A 242 0.70 -13.11 0.46
N ILE A 243 0.09 -14.00 -0.32
CA ILE A 243 -1.09 -14.78 0.10
C ILE A 243 -0.71 -15.91 1.06
N ILE A 244 0.29 -16.71 0.71
CA ILE A 244 0.68 -17.91 1.47
C ILE A 244 1.49 -17.54 2.71
N GLU A 245 2.46 -16.63 2.56
CA GLU A 245 3.47 -16.39 3.57
C GLU A 245 2.97 -15.40 4.64
N LYS A 246 2.82 -15.90 5.86
CA LYS A 246 2.39 -15.09 7.01
C LYS A 246 3.40 -14.00 7.38
N THR A 247 4.67 -14.18 6.98
CA THR A 247 5.80 -13.29 7.24
C THR A 247 6.09 -12.32 6.09
N CYS A 248 5.31 -12.36 4.98
CA CYS A 248 5.48 -11.40 3.90
C CYS A 248 5.24 -9.97 4.40
N LEU A 249 6.30 -9.16 4.38
CA LEU A 249 6.34 -7.76 4.83
C LEU A 249 5.98 -6.79 3.71
N THR A 250 5.88 -7.28 2.47
CA THR A 250 5.50 -6.46 1.32
C THR A 250 4.13 -5.81 1.55
N SER A 251 4.09 -4.49 1.48
CA SER A 251 2.84 -3.74 1.63
C SER A 251 1.85 -4.03 0.50
N ALA A 252 0.57 -4.18 0.84
CA ALA A 252 -0.53 -4.36 -0.11
C ALA A 252 -0.64 -3.20 -1.12
N ASN A 253 -0.14 -2.01 -0.76
CA ASN A 253 -0.14 -0.83 -1.61
C ASN A 253 0.59 -1.05 -2.94
N HIS A 254 1.66 -1.85 -2.95
CA HIS A 254 2.40 -2.19 -4.18
C HIS A 254 1.46 -2.87 -5.19
N PHE A 255 0.70 -3.87 -4.74
CA PHE A 255 -0.26 -4.58 -5.56
C PHE A 255 -1.45 -3.69 -5.94
N ASN A 256 -1.99 -2.92 -5.00
CA ASN A 256 -3.10 -2.00 -5.24
C ASN A 256 -2.80 -1.06 -6.42
N TYR A 257 -1.61 -0.46 -6.43
CA TYR A 257 -1.21 0.44 -7.51
C TYR A 257 -1.08 -0.27 -8.85
N ILE A 258 -0.45 -1.46 -8.87
CA ILE A 258 -0.29 -2.25 -10.09
C ILE A 258 -1.66 -2.64 -10.67
N PHE A 259 -2.57 -3.12 -9.83
CA PHE A 259 -3.91 -3.53 -10.24
C PHE A 259 -4.79 -2.36 -10.67
N GLU A 260 -4.64 -1.20 -10.04
CA GLU A 260 -5.31 0.02 -10.49
C GLU A 260 -4.76 0.49 -11.85
N LYS A 261 -3.45 0.38 -12.07
CA LYS A 261 -2.78 0.90 -13.27
C LYS A 261 -2.92 -0.02 -14.49
N TYR A 262 -2.90 -1.33 -14.29
CA TYR A 262 -2.92 -2.35 -15.35
C TYR A 262 -4.04 -3.38 -15.17
N PRO A 263 -5.30 -2.95 -15.03
CA PRO A 263 -6.40 -3.85 -14.67
C PRO A 263 -6.65 -4.94 -15.73
N ASP A 264 -6.46 -4.63 -17.02
CA ASP A 264 -6.65 -5.60 -18.11
C ASP A 264 -5.63 -6.76 -18.06
N THR A 265 -4.37 -6.47 -17.76
CA THR A 265 -3.28 -7.47 -17.67
C THR A 265 -3.54 -8.48 -16.55
N PHE A 266 -4.12 -8.02 -15.45
CA PHE A 266 -4.37 -8.80 -14.23
C PHE A 266 -5.82 -9.30 -14.10
N LEU A 267 -6.67 -9.13 -15.11
CA LEU A 267 -8.06 -9.59 -15.05
C LEU A 267 -8.17 -11.11 -14.81
N SER A 268 -7.24 -11.91 -15.33
CA SER A 268 -7.20 -13.36 -15.06
C SER A 268 -7.02 -13.69 -13.58
N ASN A 269 -6.33 -12.83 -12.83
CA ASN A 269 -5.96 -13.10 -11.45
C ASN A 269 -7.16 -13.03 -10.51
N VAL A 270 -8.20 -12.30 -10.90
CA VAL A 270 -9.42 -12.15 -10.11
C VAL A 270 -10.06 -13.51 -9.79
N ILE A 271 -9.92 -14.50 -10.69
CA ILE A 271 -10.38 -15.86 -10.45
C ILE A 271 -9.60 -16.50 -9.28
N ASN A 272 -8.27 -16.51 -9.35
CA ASN A 272 -7.41 -17.09 -8.30
C ASN A 272 -7.65 -16.35 -6.97
N LEU A 273 -7.75 -15.02 -7.00
CA LEU A 273 -8.03 -14.21 -5.81
C LEU A 273 -9.33 -14.62 -5.13
N VAL A 274 -10.41 -14.87 -5.89
CA VAL A 274 -11.68 -15.32 -5.30
C VAL A 274 -11.62 -16.76 -4.84
N GLU A 275 -11.01 -17.66 -5.60
CA GLU A 275 -10.81 -19.05 -5.17
C GLU A 275 -10.09 -19.10 -3.81
N LYS A 276 -9.06 -18.26 -3.62
CA LYS A 276 -8.38 -18.09 -2.33
C LYS A 276 -9.26 -17.43 -1.28
N LEU A 277 -10.05 -16.40 -1.63
CA LEU A 277 -10.99 -15.75 -0.70
C LEU A 277 -12.02 -16.72 -0.12
N SER A 278 -12.46 -17.69 -0.92
CA SER A 278 -13.38 -18.75 -0.49
C SER A 278 -12.71 -19.80 0.41
N ASP A 279 -11.39 -19.79 0.58
CA ASP A 279 -10.69 -20.62 1.54
C ASP A 279 -10.89 -20.07 2.96
N ASN A 280 -11.56 -20.85 3.81
CA ASN A 280 -11.83 -20.51 5.21
C ASN A 280 -10.57 -20.35 6.08
N ASN A 281 -9.38 -20.72 5.58
CA ASN A 281 -8.12 -20.62 6.31
C ASN A 281 -7.45 -19.24 6.24
N LEU A 282 -7.94 -18.32 5.39
CA LEU A 282 -7.36 -16.98 5.28
C LEU A 282 -7.71 -16.10 6.48
N ARG A 283 -6.72 -15.36 6.96
CA ARG A 283 -6.93 -14.32 7.98
C ARG A 283 -7.81 -13.23 7.39
N ILE A 284 -8.79 -12.75 8.15
CA ILE A 284 -9.73 -11.68 7.73
C ILE A 284 -9.02 -10.47 7.14
N PHE A 285 -7.86 -10.08 7.68
CA PHE A 285 -7.04 -8.99 7.13
C PHE A 285 -6.60 -9.29 5.68
N ARG A 286 -6.01 -10.46 5.42
CA ARG A 286 -5.63 -10.88 4.06
C ARG A 286 -6.86 -11.00 3.16
N SER A 287 -7.97 -11.53 3.65
CA SER A 287 -9.23 -11.58 2.89
C SER A 287 -9.76 -10.18 2.54
N THR A 288 -9.53 -9.19 3.39
CA THR A 288 -9.86 -7.79 3.10
C THR A 288 -8.99 -7.23 1.98
N GLU A 289 -7.68 -7.50 2.02
CA GLU A 289 -6.75 -7.08 0.96
C GLU A 289 -7.07 -7.75 -0.38
N LEU A 290 -7.29 -9.07 -0.43
CA LEU A 290 -7.64 -9.76 -1.68
C LEU A 290 -8.98 -9.28 -2.25
N SER A 291 -9.95 -8.96 -1.39
CA SER A 291 -11.21 -8.35 -1.82
C SER A 291 -10.98 -6.97 -2.43
N THR A 292 -10.06 -6.20 -1.86
CA THR A 292 -9.65 -4.88 -2.38
C THR A 292 -8.94 -5.02 -3.73
N PHE A 293 -8.07 -6.01 -3.91
CA PHE A 293 -7.44 -6.31 -5.19
C PHE A 293 -8.48 -6.64 -6.27
N CYS A 294 -9.43 -7.52 -5.97
CA CYS A 294 -10.56 -7.82 -6.86
C CYS A 294 -11.33 -6.56 -7.22
N GLN A 295 -11.65 -5.72 -6.23
CA GLN A 295 -12.36 -4.47 -6.45
C GLN A 295 -11.57 -3.54 -7.39
N LEU A 296 -10.27 -3.34 -7.16
CA LEU A 296 -9.45 -2.43 -7.96
C LEU A 296 -9.39 -2.87 -9.41
N ILE A 297 -9.11 -4.16 -9.66
CA ILE A 297 -9.09 -4.71 -11.02
C ILE A 297 -10.45 -4.50 -11.69
N LEU A 298 -11.53 -5.01 -11.10
CA LEU A 298 -12.87 -4.97 -11.70
C LEU A 298 -13.42 -3.54 -11.87
N SER A 299 -13.07 -2.62 -10.97
CA SER A 299 -13.51 -1.23 -11.06
C SER A 299 -12.80 -0.44 -12.15
N LYS A 300 -11.61 -0.87 -12.59
CA LYS A 300 -10.79 -0.13 -13.55
C LYS A 300 -10.68 -0.81 -14.92
N VAL A 301 -11.03 -2.10 -15.06
CA VAL A 301 -11.05 -2.75 -16.37
C VAL A 301 -11.97 -1.99 -17.34
N ASN A 302 -11.50 -1.89 -18.58
CA ASN A 302 -12.27 -1.32 -19.67
C ASN A 302 -13.41 -2.25 -20.10
N LEU A 303 -14.65 -1.79 -19.93
CA LEU A 303 -15.86 -2.55 -20.25
C LEU A 303 -16.01 -2.83 -21.75
N SER A 304 -15.55 -1.95 -22.63
CA SER A 304 -15.61 -2.18 -24.08
C SER A 304 -14.68 -3.31 -24.48
N SER A 305 -13.47 -3.34 -23.92
CA SER A 305 -12.48 -4.39 -24.19
C SER A 305 -12.98 -5.78 -23.79
N ILE A 306 -13.76 -5.88 -22.72
CA ILE A 306 -14.36 -7.15 -22.27
C ILE A 306 -15.43 -7.65 -23.24
N LYS A 307 -16.22 -6.77 -23.85
CA LYS A 307 -17.28 -7.17 -24.80
C LYS A 307 -16.69 -7.76 -26.08
N GLU A 308 -15.59 -7.16 -26.54
CA GLU A 308 -14.92 -7.54 -27.77
C GLU A 308 -14.06 -8.80 -27.57
N ASP A 309 -13.43 -8.94 -26.40
CA ASP A 309 -12.55 -10.06 -26.08
C ASP A 309 -13.29 -11.22 -25.40
N LYS A 310 -13.53 -12.30 -26.17
CA LYS A 310 -14.17 -13.54 -25.68
C LYS A 310 -13.45 -14.15 -24.48
N LEU A 311 -12.12 -14.02 -24.37
CA LEU A 311 -11.35 -14.58 -23.26
C LEU A 311 -11.56 -13.78 -21.97
N LYS A 312 -11.57 -12.44 -22.07
CA LYS A 312 -11.92 -11.57 -20.93
C LYS A 312 -13.35 -11.80 -20.46
N LEU A 313 -14.29 -11.93 -21.39
CA LEU A 313 -15.68 -12.26 -21.06
C LEU A 313 -15.80 -13.60 -20.33
N LYS A 314 -15.10 -14.63 -20.82
CA LYS A 314 -15.06 -15.96 -20.17
C LYS A 314 -14.48 -15.87 -18.76
N THR A 315 -13.44 -15.06 -18.56
CA THR A 315 -12.81 -14.81 -17.27
C THR A 315 -13.79 -14.18 -16.28
N VAL A 316 -14.48 -13.10 -16.68
CA VAL A 316 -15.49 -12.43 -15.84
C VAL A 316 -16.65 -13.37 -15.51
N LYS A 317 -17.11 -14.15 -16.49
CA LYS A 317 -18.13 -15.19 -16.30
C LYS A 317 -17.70 -16.25 -15.28
N LYS A 318 -16.46 -16.75 -15.37
CA LYS A 318 -15.92 -17.71 -14.39
C LYS A 318 -15.79 -17.07 -13.00
N PHE A 319 -15.29 -15.84 -12.91
CA PHE A 319 -15.23 -15.10 -11.64
C PHE A 319 -16.58 -15.04 -10.95
N MET A 320 -17.64 -14.63 -11.68
CA MET A 320 -18.99 -14.56 -11.10
C MET A 320 -19.51 -15.90 -10.60
N LYS A 321 -19.27 -16.98 -11.36
CA LYS A 321 -19.64 -18.34 -10.97
C LYS A 321 -19.14 -18.71 -9.57
N ILE A 322 -17.98 -18.19 -9.19
CA ILE A 322 -17.33 -18.48 -7.92
C ILE A 322 -17.69 -17.42 -6.87
N PHE A 323 -17.68 -16.13 -7.25
CA PHE A 323 -17.89 -15.03 -6.31
C PHE A 323 -19.33 -14.94 -5.80
N ILE A 324 -20.33 -15.24 -6.62
CA ILE A 324 -21.74 -15.13 -6.21
C ILE A 324 -22.08 -16.11 -5.07
N PRO A 325 -21.80 -17.43 -5.16
CA PRO A 325 -22.01 -18.35 -4.04
C PRO A 325 -21.26 -17.92 -2.78
N PHE A 326 -20.02 -17.48 -2.92
CA PHE A 326 -19.20 -16.98 -1.81
C PHE A 326 -19.83 -15.75 -1.12
N LEU A 327 -20.33 -14.80 -1.91
CA LEU A 327 -21.03 -13.62 -1.40
C LEU A 327 -22.25 -14.04 -0.58
N PHE A 328 -23.04 -14.99 -1.07
CA PHE A 328 -24.21 -15.49 -0.36
C PHE A 328 -23.86 -16.20 0.94
N GLU A 329 -22.83 -17.05 0.94
CA GLU A 329 -22.34 -17.69 2.15
C GLU A 329 -21.93 -16.66 3.23
N ILE A 330 -21.31 -15.55 2.83
CA ILE A 330 -20.95 -14.46 3.74
C ILE A 330 -22.18 -13.72 4.25
N LEU A 331 -23.17 -13.47 3.38
CA LEU A 331 -24.43 -12.82 3.75
C LEU A 331 -25.23 -13.66 4.75
N ASP A 332 -25.26 -14.99 4.59
CA ASP A 332 -25.92 -15.90 5.55
C ASP A 332 -25.23 -15.87 6.92
N LYS A 333 -23.89 -15.82 6.93
CA LYS A 333 -23.08 -15.74 8.15
C LYS A 333 -23.05 -14.34 8.76
N LEU A 334 -23.68 -13.35 8.14
CA LEU A 334 -23.45 -11.95 8.45
C LEU A 334 -23.91 -11.58 9.87
N HIS A 335 -25.04 -12.12 10.33
CA HIS A 335 -25.50 -11.94 11.72
C HIS A 335 -24.50 -12.49 12.75
N GLN A 336 -23.86 -13.63 12.46
CA GLN A 336 -22.81 -14.22 13.29
C GLN A 336 -21.51 -13.41 13.23
N ILE A 337 -21.15 -12.91 12.05
CA ILE A 337 -19.97 -12.07 11.85
C ILE A 337 -20.09 -10.77 12.66
N LEU A 338 -21.27 -10.14 12.69
CA LEU A 338 -21.49 -8.87 13.37
C LEU A 338 -21.78 -8.97 14.87
N SER A 339 -22.28 -10.11 15.37
CA SER A 339 -22.57 -10.28 16.80
C SER A 339 -21.31 -10.43 17.67
N ASP A 340 -20.18 -10.80 17.06
CA ASP A 340 -18.88 -10.98 17.70
C ASP A 340 -18.17 -9.64 18.01
N LYS A 341 -18.25 -9.19 19.27
CA LYS A 341 -17.80 -7.85 19.72
C LYS A 341 -16.29 -7.54 19.55
N PRO A 342 -15.31 -8.43 19.75
CA PRO A 342 -13.90 -8.01 19.82
C PRO A 342 -13.21 -7.76 18.46
N LYS A 343 -13.84 -8.07 17.31
CA LYS A 343 -13.24 -7.92 15.96
C LYS A 343 -14.12 -7.17 14.96
N SER A 344 -15.08 -6.40 15.44
CA SER A 344 -16.13 -5.78 14.60
C SER A 344 -15.61 -4.84 13.51
N HIS A 345 -14.52 -4.08 13.76
CA HIS A 345 -13.95 -3.17 12.76
C HIS A 345 -13.34 -3.91 11.56
N LEU A 346 -12.52 -4.93 11.79
CA LEU A 346 -11.89 -5.69 10.70
C LEU A 346 -12.93 -6.46 9.89
N LYS A 347 -13.90 -7.07 10.57
CA LYS A 347 -15.03 -7.76 9.94
C LYS A 347 -15.91 -6.80 9.11
N SER A 348 -16.17 -5.58 9.59
CA SER A 348 -16.92 -4.58 8.82
C SER A 348 -16.14 -4.03 7.63
N THR A 349 -14.82 -3.88 7.75
CA THR A 349 -13.95 -3.47 6.63
C THR A 349 -13.91 -4.55 5.55
N PHE A 350 -13.82 -5.82 5.95
CA PHE A 350 -13.93 -6.97 5.04
C PHE A 350 -15.27 -6.99 4.30
N LEU A 351 -16.38 -6.86 5.02
CA LEU A 351 -17.71 -6.79 4.42
C LEU A 351 -17.83 -5.61 3.44
N LEU A 352 -17.28 -4.45 3.79
CA LEU A 352 -17.26 -3.30 2.89
C LEU A 352 -16.50 -3.59 1.59
N ALA A 353 -15.33 -4.23 1.69
CA ALA A 353 -14.53 -4.60 0.53
C ALA A 353 -15.30 -5.56 -0.39
N ILE A 354 -15.92 -6.60 0.17
CA ILE A 354 -16.78 -7.54 -0.59
C ILE A 354 -17.95 -6.83 -1.27
N LEU A 355 -18.64 -5.93 -0.54
CA LEU A 355 -19.74 -5.17 -1.11
C LEU A 355 -19.29 -4.25 -2.24
N ASN A 356 -18.06 -3.72 -2.18
CA ASN A 356 -17.52 -2.94 -3.29
C ASN A 356 -17.20 -3.81 -4.51
N VAL A 357 -16.75 -5.06 -4.32
CA VAL A 357 -16.63 -6.04 -5.41
C VAL A 357 -18.00 -6.31 -6.04
N ALA A 358 -19.05 -6.49 -5.23
CA ALA A 358 -20.42 -6.68 -5.73
C ALA A 358 -20.94 -5.45 -6.50
N LYS A 359 -20.60 -4.22 -6.09
CA LYS A 359 -20.92 -3.02 -6.88
C LYS A 359 -20.18 -2.99 -8.21
N CYS A 360 -18.95 -3.48 -8.26
CA CYS A 360 -18.24 -3.60 -9.53
C CYS A 360 -19.04 -4.51 -10.46
N LEU A 361 -19.54 -5.66 -9.98
CA LEU A 361 -20.39 -6.55 -10.78
C LEU A 361 -21.66 -5.88 -11.33
N GLN A 362 -22.31 -5.03 -10.53
CA GLN A 362 -23.46 -4.25 -11.02
C GLN A 362 -23.09 -3.41 -12.24
N ARG A 363 -21.91 -2.79 -12.26
CA ARG A 363 -21.44 -2.02 -13.43
C ARG A 363 -21.31 -2.88 -14.69
N PHE A 364 -20.90 -4.16 -14.57
CA PHE A 364 -20.85 -5.06 -15.73
C PHE A 364 -22.25 -5.43 -16.21
N TYR A 365 -23.18 -5.63 -15.28
CA TYR A 365 -24.59 -5.88 -15.58
C TYR A 365 -25.22 -4.69 -16.30
N ASP A 366 -25.08 -3.48 -15.75
CA ASP A 366 -25.61 -2.24 -16.34
C ASP A 366 -25.04 -1.99 -17.74
N ALA A 367 -23.77 -2.35 -17.96
CA ALA A 367 -23.13 -2.25 -19.26
C ALA A 367 -23.59 -3.32 -20.26
N GLN A 368 -24.54 -4.20 -19.91
CA GLN A 368 -25.01 -5.31 -20.76
C GLN A 368 -23.88 -6.24 -21.24
N ILE A 369 -22.75 -6.27 -20.51
CA ILE A 369 -21.72 -7.32 -20.70
C ILE A 369 -22.33 -8.67 -20.30
N MET A 370 -23.29 -8.61 -19.40
CA MET A 370 -24.01 -9.75 -18.86
C MET A 370 -25.46 -9.67 -19.34
N LYS A 371 -25.94 -10.75 -19.93
CA LYS A 371 -27.35 -11.09 -19.96
C LYS A 371 -27.51 -12.28 -19.03
N PHE A 372 -28.32 -12.11 -18.01
CA PHE A 372 -28.83 -13.22 -17.23
C PHE A 372 -30.17 -13.53 -17.88
N ASP A 373 -30.19 -14.51 -18.76
CA ASP A 373 -31.40 -14.90 -19.45
C ASP A 373 -32.25 -15.75 -18.48
N CYS A 374 -33.50 -15.35 -18.26
CA CYS A 374 -34.46 -16.08 -17.42
C CYS A 374 -35.08 -17.30 -18.12
N GLU A 375 -34.92 -17.42 -19.43
CA GLU A 375 -35.67 -18.37 -20.23
C GLU A 375 -34.73 -19.45 -20.75
N SER A 376 -35.03 -20.68 -20.35
CA SER A 376 -34.55 -21.89 -20.98
C SER A 376 -34.84 -21.81 -22.47
N ASP A 377 -33.81 -21.60 -23.28
CA ASP A 377 -33.62 -22.32 -24.54
C ASP A 377 -32.20 -22.09 -25.09
N ASN A 378 -31.36 -23.09 -24.87
CA ASN A 378 -30.24 -23.49 -25.72
C ASN A 378 -29.13 -22.48 -26.11
N HIS A 379 -28.85 -21.45 -25.33
CA HIS A 379 -27.56 -20.73 -25.40
C HIS A 379 -26.88 -20.67 -24.03
N GLN A 380 -25.53 -20.69 -24.04
CA GLN A 380 -24.65 -20.82 -22.86
C GLN A 380 -24.73 -19.61 -21.90
N SER A 381 -25.89 -19.38 -21.28
CA SER A 381 -26.10 -18.52 -20.11
C SER A 381 -25.65 -19.26 -18.85
N ILE A 382 -25.16 -18.51 -17.87
CA ILE A 382 -24.86 -19.04 -16.54
C ILE A 382 -26.18 -18.96 -15.75
N ASP A 383 -26.91 -20.06 -15.69
CA ASP A 383 -28.14 -20.15 -14.91
C ASP A 383 -27.80 -20.21 -13.42
N PHE A 384 -28.02 -19.10 -12.72
CA PHE A 384 -28.17 -19.12 -11.28
C PHE A 384 -29.66 -19.12 -10.95
N LYS A 385 -30.20 -20.28 -10.55
CA LYS A 385 -31.59 -20.36 -10.10
C LYS A 385 -31.63 -20.06 -8.60
N PHE A 386 -32.09 -18.87 -8.25
CA PHE A 386 -32.46 -18.52 -6.87
C PHE A 386 -33.96 -18.71 -6.71
N ASP A 387 -34.38 -19.40 -5.65
CA ASP A 387 -35.80 -19.45 -5.32
C ASP A 387 -36.24 -18.14 -4.65
N LYS A 388 -37.55 -17.89 -4.65
CA LYS A 388 -38.15 -16.69 -4.06
C LYS A 388 -37.85 -16.57 -2.56
N GLN A 389 -37.71 -17.70 -1.85
CA GLN A 389 -37.49 -17.73 -0.41
C GLN A 389 -36.07 -17.26 -0.04
N GLN A 390 -35.06 -17.67 -0.81
CA GLN A 390 -33.69 -17.20 -0.67
C GLN A 390 -33.62 -15.68 -0.88
N ILE A 391 -34.31 -15.17 -1.89
CA ILE A 391 -34.31 -13.73 -2.19
C ILE A 391 -34.96 -12.92 -1.08
N ASP A 392 -36.11 -13.37 -0.58
CA ASP A 392 -36.80 -12.70 0.53
C ASP A 392 -35.95 -12.79 1.82
N HIS A 393 -35.28 -13.92 2.08
CA HIS A 393 -34.30 -14.05 3.17
C HIS A 393 -33.17 -13.01 3.09
N TYR A 394 -32.50 -12.88 1.93
CA TYR A 394 -31.41 -11.92 1.77
C TYR A 394 -31.89 -10.47 1.84
N ARG A 395 -33.09 -10.18 1.31
CA ARG A 395 -33.73 -8.86 1.47
C ARG A 395 -33.92 -8.53 2.94
N ASP A 396 -34.43 -9.48 3.73
CA ASP A 396 -34.66 -9.29 5.16
C ASP A 396 -33.34 -9.12 5.93
N VAL A 397 -32.32 -9.93 5.64
CA VAL A 397 -30.96 -9.76 6.22
C VAL A 397 -30.44 -8.35 5.95
N ILE A 398 -30.54 -7.87 4.71
CA ILE A 398 -30.09 -6.52 4.32
C ILE A 398 -30.88 -5.42 5.03
N GLN A 399 -32.20 -5.54 5.11
CA GLN A 399 -33.06 -4.56 5.79
C GLN A 399 -32.77 -4.55 7.30
N ASN A 400 -32.61 -5.72 7.91
CA ASN A 400 -32.23 -5.88 9.32
C ASN A 400 -30.86 -5.26 9.60
N LEU A 401 -29.91 -5.35 8.65
CA LEU A 401 -28.61 -4.69 8.78
C LEU A 401 -28.69 -3.17 8.73
N ALA A 402 -29.56 -2.63 7.90
CA ALA A 402 -29.84 -1.21 7.89
C ALA A 402 -30.47 -0.72 9.22
N HIS A 403 -31.15 -1.62 9.95
CA HIS A 403 -31.86 -1.33 11.19
C HIS A 403 -31.06 -1.63 12.46
N TYR A 404 -29.97 -2.41 12.38
CA TYR A 404 -29.14 -2.76 13.54
C TYR A 404 -28.65 -1.51 14.27
N LYS A 405 -29.08 -1.29 15.52
CA LYS A 405 -28.77 -0.10 16.35
C LYS A 405 -27.31 -0.01 16.83
N MET A 406 -26.48 -1.05 16.63
CA MET A 406 -25.05 -1.04 17.02
C MET A 406 -24.20 -0.02 16.25
N PHE A 407 -24.74 0.61 15.21
CA PHE A 407 -24.02 1.59 14.40
C PHE A 407 -24.07 3.06 14.91
N ARG A 408 -24.58 3.26 16.13
CA ARG A 408 -24.55 4.54 16.86
C ARG A 408 -23.56 4.48 18.02
N THR A 409 -22.29 4.18 17.78
CA THR A 409 -21.27 4.43 18.82
C THR A 409 -20.95 5.92 18.85
N LYS A 410 -21.46 6.61 19.89
CA LYS A 410 -20.93 7.91 20.32
C LYS A 410 -19.47 7.71 20.70
N GLY A 411 -18.55 8.25 19.89
CA GLY A 411 -17.13 8.36 20.23
C GLY A 411 -16.18 7.60 19.30
N ARG A 412 -15.47 8.37 18.45
CA ARG A 412 -14.15 8.05 17.86
C ARG A 412 -13.99 6.86 16.90
N SER A 413 -14.99 6.54 16.09
CA SER A 413 -14.85 5.66 14.90
C SER A 413 -15.61 6.26 13.70
N THR A 414 -15.13 7.39 13.15
CA THR A 414 -16.01 8.38 12.49
C THR A 414 -15.90 8.54 10.97
N GLN A 415 -15.23 7.67 10.20
CA GLN A 415 -15.35 7.72 8.72
C GLN A 415 -15.85 6.41 8.10
N ASN A 416 -15.15 5.29 8.29
CA ASN A 416 -15.52 4.03 7.64
C ASN A 416 -16.89 3.48 8.08
N HIS A 417 -17.28 3.74 9.32
CA HIS A 417 -18.56 3.30 9.89
C HIS A 417 -19.75 4.11 9.37
N SER A 418 -19.60 5.44 9.28
CA SER A 418 -20.57 6.32 8.63
C SER A 418 -20.67 5.99 7.14
N VAL A 419 -19.55 5.69 6.48
CA VAL A 419 -19.51 5.26 5.08
C VAL A 419 -20.17 3.90 4.89
N LEU A 420 -19.94 2.89 5.75
CA LEU A 420 -20.66 1.61 5.68
C LEU A 420 -22.15 1.83 5.89
N CYS A 421 -22.59 2.55 6.91
CA CYS A 421 -24.01 2.86 7.11
C CYS A 421 -24.58 3.73 6.00
N THR A 422 -23.80 4.61 5.38
CA THR A 422 -24.20 5.46 4.25
C THR A 422 -24.18 4.67 2.95
N LEU A 423 -23.35 3.65 2.79
CA LEU A 423 -23.34 2.76 1.63
C LEU A 423 -24.45 1.71 1.76
N LEU A 424 -24.66 1.16 2.96
CA LEU A 424 -25.83 0.38 3.31
C LEU A 424 -27.08 1.25 3.15
N LYS A 425 -27.11 2.52 3.60
CA LYS A 425 -28.29 3.37 3.44
C LYS A 425 -28.48 3.94 2.03
N LYS A 426 -27.45 4.43 1.34
CA LYS A 426 -27.53 4.98 -0.03
C LYS A 426 -27.63 3.90 -1.10
N ASN A 427 -26.98 2.76 -0.94
CA ASN A 427 -26.99 1.69 -1.94
C ASN A 427 -27.88 0.50 -1.57
N LEU A 428 -28.10 0.21 -0.28
CA LEU A 428 -28.98 -0.87 0.20
C LEU A 428 -30.27 -0.41 0.91
N VAL A 429 -30.52 0.88 1.18
CA VAL A 429 -31.80 1.38 1.75
C VAL A 429 -32.51 2.39 0.85
N LEU A 430 -31.77 3.20 0.08
CA LEU A 430 -32.36 4.20 -0.82
C LEU A 430 -32.66 3.63 -2.21
N LYS A 431 -32.05 2.49 -2.61
CA LYS A 431 -32.41 1.70 -3.80
C LYS A 431 -32.18 0.16 -3.67
N PRO A 432 -32.48 -0.51 -2.54
CA PRO A 432 -32.44 -1.98 -2.48
C PRO A 432 -33.39 -2.63 -3.50
N GLN A 433 -34.49 -1.95 -3.80
CA GLN A 433 -35.48 -2.32 -4.83
C GLN A 433 -34.97 -2.19 -6.27
N ARG A 434 -33.75 -1.69 -6.51
CA ARG A 434 -33.10 -1.70 -7.83
C ARG A 434 -31.82 -2.54 -7.82
N PHE A 435 -30.99 -2.54 -6.79
CA PHE A 435 -29.79 -3.41 -6.83
C PHE A 435 -30.17 -4.91 -6.83
N PHE A 436 -30.96 -5.35 -5.84
CA PHE A 436 -31.40 -6.74 -5.72
C PHE A 436 -32.74 -7.02 -6.41
N ALA A 437 -33.52 -5.98 -6.75
CA ALA A 437 -34.68 -6.15 -7.62
C ALA A 437 -34.38 -5.85 -9.10
N ASP A 438 -33.22 -5.32 -9.50
CA ASP A 438 -32.73 -5.44 -10.88
C ASP A 438 -31.89 -6.71 -11.01
N LEU A 439 -31.10 -7.15 -10.00
CA LEU A 439 -30.64 -8.55 -9.94
C LEU A 439 -31.84 -9.52 -9.93
N GLY A 440 -32.92 -9.18 -9.21
CA GLY A 440 -34.13 -9.99 -9.09
C GLY A 440 -35.08 -9.89 -10.30
N LYS A 441 -35.34 -8.72 -10.89
CA LYS A 441 -36.17 -8.60 -12.11
C LYS A 441 -35.53 -9.27 -13.32
N LEU A 442 -34.20 -9.28 -13.33
CA LEU A 442 -33.37 -10.05 -14.24
C LEU A 442 -33.45 -11.57 -14.03
N PHE A 443 -34.00 -12.03 -12.89
CA PHE A 443 -34.34 -13.43 -12.61
C PHE A 443 -35.87 -13.72 -12.63
N PHE A 444 -36.74 -12.71 -12.76
CA PHE A 444 -38.18 -12.84 -12.47
C PHE A 444 -39.14 -12.17 -13.47
N THR A 445 -38.82 -12.11 -14.76
CA THR A 445 -39.86 -11.89 -15.78
C THR A 445 -40.20 -13.19 -16.50
N ASN A 446 -40.98 -14.02 -15.80
CA ASN A 446 -42.12 -14.81 -16.33
C ASN A 446 -42.43 -16.01 -15.42
N LEU A 447 -43.07 -15.74 -14.27
CA LEU A 447 -43.85 -16.77 -13.57
C LEU A 447 -45.25 -16.22 -13.25
N LYS A 448 -46.11 -16.40 -14.25
CA LYS A 448 -47.57 -16.62 -14.18
C LYS A 448 -48.41 -15.53 -13.50
N THR A 449 -48.98 -14.66 -14.33
CA THR A 449 -50.45 -14.51 -14.32
C THR A 449 -51.03 -15.76 -14.97
N GLY A 450 -51.48 -16.69 -14.14
CA GLY A 450 -52.18 -17.89 -14.56
C GLY A 450 -52.80 -18.53 -13.34
N ASP A 451 -54.07 -18.17 -13.12
CA ASP A 451 -55.11 -18.86 -12.33
C ASP A 451 -54.87 -18.91 -10.80
N GLN A 452 -55.78 -18.61 -9.87
CA GLN A 452 -57.20 -18.25 -9.74
C GLN A 452 -57.29 -17.48 -8.39
N GLU A 453 -58.18 -16.51 -8.18
CA GLU A 453 -59.49 -16.60 -7.51
C GLU A 453 -59.96 -15.12 -7.42
N GLU A 454 -61.19 -14.74 -7.76
CA GLU A 454 -62.35 -14.86 -6.87
C GLU A 454 -63.68 -14.88 -7.66
N SER A 455 -64.60 -15.62 -7.04
CA SER A 455 -65.98 -15.86 -7.40
C SER A 455 -66.92 -14.70 -6.99
N ASP A 456 -68.10 -14.73 -7.63
CA ASP A 456 -69.41 -14.29 -7.12
C ASP A 456 -69.70 -12.78 -6.97
N ASN A 457 -70.52 -12.21 -7.86
CA ASN A 457 -71.99 -12.31 -7.75
C ASN A 457 -72.76 -11.47 -8.80
N ASP A 458 -73.82 -12.10 -9.27
CA ASP A 458 -75.17 -11.60 -9.60
C ASP A 458 -75.48 -10.61 -10.74
N ASP A 459 -76.38 -11.13 -11.61
CA ASP A 459 -77.60 -10.50 -12.10
C ASP A 459 -77.59 -9.42 -13.20
N GLN A 460 -77.90 -9.85 -14.44
CA GLN A 460 -79.24 -9.72 -15.06
C GLN A 460 -79.20 -9.55 -16.60
N LYS A 461 -80.09 -10.32 -17.25
CA LYS A 461 -80.83 -10.06 -18.51
C LYS A 461 -80.13 -10.20 -19.88
N LYS A 462 -80.39 -11.37 -20.47
CA LYS A 462 -80.78 -11.58 -21.90
C LYS A 462 -81.85 -10.55 -22.37
N PRO A 463 -82.06 -10.29 -23.69
CA PRO A 463 -82.04 -11.33 -24.74
C PRO A 463 -81.52 -10.96 -26.15
N MET A 464 -81.20 -12.03 -26.88
CA MET A 464 -81.35 -12.29 -28.33
C MET A 464 -81.25 -11.10 -29.31
N LYS A 465 -80.33 -11.24 -30.28
CA LYS A 465 -80.70 -11.19 -31.72
C LYS A 465 -79.72 -12.00 -32.58
N LYS A 466 -80.31 -12.96 -33.32
CA LYS A 466 -79.75 -13.65 -34.49
C LYS A 466 -79.48 -12.64 -35.62
N LYS A 467 -78.41 -12.82 -36.42
CA LYS A 467 -78.46 -13.17 -37.86
C LYS A 467 -77.17 -12.79 -38.64
N LYS A 468 -76.81 -13.74 -39.53
CA LYS A 468 -76.21 -13.62 -40.88
C LYS A 468 -74.76 -13.11 -40.99
N LEU A 469 -73.85 -13.92 -41.54
CA LEU A 469 -73.60 -14.24 -42.97
C LEU A 469 -73.07 -13.06 -43.79
N GLU A 470 -71.95 -13.35 -44.47
CA GLU A 470 -71.40 -12.73 -45.69
C GLU A 470 -70.76 -11.34 -45.56
N SER A 471 -69.43 -11.27 -45.62
CA SER A 471 -68.66 -11.12 -46.87
C SER A 471 -67.19 -11.39 -46.63
#